data_AF-A0A2C6DFM8-F1
#
_entry.id   AF-A0A2C6DFM8-F1
#
_cell.length_a   1.000
_cell.length_b   1.000
_cell.length_c   1.000
_cell.angle_alpha   90.00
_cell.angle_beta   90.00
_cell.angle_gamma   90.00
#
_symmetry.space_group_name_H-M   'P 1'
#
loop_
_entity.id
_entity.type
_entity.pdbx_description
1 polymer ?
#
loop_
_entity_poly.entity_id
_entity_poly.type
_entity_poly.pdbx_seq_one_letter_code
_entity_poly.pdbx_strand_id
1 'polypeptide(L)'
;MLMSTRILIGLSVLLLSACQLSPSYRFAGNSDYQTKDTAEKEFILQNAKNYNGLIAVYKQRLQYREDKETRLKLAEYYYLANDYNSSLHYLSVLLENSPSEPAYLLQAKNLSAQHQYKSAIDAINMAISSNPKSGEAYNVKGIILSESGLLPQAKEAFETARNLYVKDDVINNNLAMVEIFSQRYQSAVRYLLPLYQRGYKDAKLTHNLVFALVKSGDYGYAKEIVLVENLAPYPDIFLEALADVSIQPYAPDGSVGQTVMLSGARENSESFIVPAQPSATPFIEPVVATPAKTKTVSVKPVEANEAGNDVVGLR
;
A
#
# COMPACT_ATOMS: atom_id res chain seq x y z
N MET A 1 83.68 -11.67 3.34
CA MET A 1 82.61 -12.27 2.51
C MET A 1 81.65 -12.97 3.46
N LEU A 2 80.42 -12.46 3.56
CA LEU A 2 79.42 -12.86 4.55
C LEU A 2 78.72 -14.20 4.19
N MET A 3 78.52 -15.00 5.24
CA MET A 3 77.35 -15.83 5.61
C MET A 3 76.02 -15.40 4.94
N SER A 4 74.93 -16.16 4.78
CA SER A 4 74.43 -17.46 5.24
C SER A 4 72.99 -17.58 4.70
N THR A 5 72.61 -18.79 4.25
CA THR A 5 71.29 -19.46 4.35
C THR A 5 69.98 -18.70 4.03
N ARG A 6 69.14 -19.27 3.14
CA ARG A 6 67.70 -19.54 3.39
C ARG A 6 67.04 -20.37 2.28
N ILE A 7 66.48 -21.51 2.70
CA ILE A 7 65.51 -22.35 1.99
C ILE A 7 64.14 -21.65 2.05
N LEU A 8 63.38 -21.58 0.96
CA LEU A 8 61.90 -21.55 1.02
C LEU A 8 61.24 -21.98 -0.31
N ILE A 9 60.79 -23.23 -0.31
CA ILE A 9 59.48 -23.74 -0.77
C ILE A 9 58.81 -22.98 -1.93
N GLY A 10 58.85 -23.59 -3.11
CA GLY A 10 57.90 -23.31 -4.17
C GLY A 10 56.54 -23.90 -3.82
N LEU A 11 55.51 -23.06 -3.75
CA LEU A 11 54.12 -23.49 -3.76
C LEU A 11 53.37 -22.74 -4.86
N SER A 12 53.12 -23.48 -5.94
CA SER A 12 52.26 -23.15 -7.05
C SER A 12 50.79 -23.28 -6.63
N VAL A 13 50.07 -22.16 -6.44
CA VAL A 13 48.61 -22.08 -6.63
C VAL A 13 48.25 -20.62 -6.97
N LEU A 14 47.97 -20.34 -8.24
CA LEU A 14 47.09 -19.24 -8.66
C LEU A 14 46.55 -19.59 -10.04
N LEU A 15 45.55 -20.48 -10.02
CA LEU A 15 44.67 -20.73 -11.15
C LEU A 15 43.50 -19.75 -11.07
N LEU A 16 43.20 -19.18 -12.25
CA LEU A 16 41.93 -18.61 -12.70
C LEU A 16 41.64 -17.14 -12.35
N SER A 17 42.01 -16.27 -13.28
CA SER A 17 41.07 -15.28 -13.80
C SER A 17 41.16 -15.30 -15.32
N ALA A 18 40.28 -16.11 -15.91
CA ALA A 18 40.02 -16.08 -17.34
C ALA A 18 39.41 -14.71 -17.67
N CYS A 19 40.13 -13.91 -18.45
CA CYS A 19 39.52 -12.81 -19.19
C CYS A 19 38.52 -13.41 -20.17
N GLN A 20 37.23 -13.42 -19.82
CA GLN A 20 36.18 -13.53 -20.82
C GLN A 20 35.92 -12.13 -21.37
N LEU A 21 36.59 -11.84 -22.49
CA LEU A 21 36.13 -10.86 -23.46
C LEU A 21 34.68 -11.20 -23.82
N SER A 22 33.74 -10.40 -23.36
CA SER A 22 32.39 -10.39 -23.94
C SER A 22 32.48 -9.68 -25.30
N PRO A 23 31.93 -10.22 -26.38
CA PRO A 23 31.92 -9.53 -27.67
C PRO A 23 31.09 -8.25 -27.54
N SER A 24 31.75 -7.11 -27.81
CA SER A 24 31.07 -5.83 -27.99
C SER A 24 30.29 -5.88 -29.30
N TYR A 25 29.02 -6.27 -29.22
CA TYR A 25 28.06 -6.03 -30.29
C TYR A 25 27.83 -4.52 -30.42
N ARG A 26 28.68 -3.86 -31.20
CA ARG A 26 28.39 -2.53 -31.74
C ARG A 26 27.38 -2.67 -32.86
N PHE A 27 26.10 -2.70 -32.52
CA PHE A 27 25.04 -2.39 -33.48
C PHE A 27 24.96 -0.87 -33.59
N ALA A 28 25.73 -0.29 -34.52
CA ALA A 28 25.51 1.06 -34.99
C ALA A 28 24.23 1.07 -35.84
N GLY A 29 23.08 1.10 -35.19
CA GLY A 29 21.78 1.12 -35.85
C GLY A 29 20.80 1.97 -35.04
N ASN A 30 20.46 3.14 -35.61
CA ASN A 30 19.43 4.09 -35.19
C ASN A 30 19.24 4.29 -33.68
N SER A 31 19.73 5.43 -33.19
CA SER A 31 19.36 5.95 -31.87
C SER A 31 17.85 5.98 -31.65
N ASP A 32 17.05 6.13 -32.71
CA ASP A 32 15.58 6.15 -32.68
C ASP A 32 14.92 4.78 -32.45
N TYR A 33 15.58 3.67 -32.82
CA TYR A 33 15.02 2.32 -32.65
C TYR A 33 15.40 1.73 -31.29
N GLN A 34 16.60 2.02 -30.77
CA GLN A 34 17.00 1.60 -29.41
C GLN A 34 16.25 2.38 -28.32
N THR A 35 15.96 3.67 -28.53
CA THR A 35 15.20 4.48 -27.57
C THR A 35 13.76 4.02 -27.44
N LYS A 36 13.12 3.61 -28.55
CA LYS A 36 11.76 3.09 -28.57
C LYS A 36 11.65 1.75 -27.83
N ASP A 37 12.55 0.81 -28.10
CA ASP A 37 12.63 -0.48 -27.38
C ASP A 37 12.89 -0.28 -25.88
N THR A 38 13.75 0.68 -25.52
CA THR A 38 14.05 0.96 -24.11
C THR A 38 12.85 1.62 -23.39
N ALA A 39 12.08 2.47 -24.07
CA ALA A 39 10.89 3.11 -23.51
C ALA A 39 9.73 2.10 -23.34
N GLU A 40 9.52 1.24 -24.34
CA GLU A 40 8.54 0.15 -24.27
C GLU A 40 8.90 -0.84 -23.15
N LYS A 41 10.19 -1.22 -23.05
CA LYS A 41 10.70 -2.05 -21.96
C LYS A 41 10.49 -1.40 -20.59
N GLU A 42 10.81 -0.11 -20.45
CA GLU A 42 10.58 0.63 -19.20
C GLU A 42 9.09 0.62 -18.81
N PHE A 43 8.20 0.90 -19.76
CA PHE A 43 6.76 0.89 -19.54
C PHE A 43 6.25 -0.48 -19.09
N ILE A 44 6.68 -1.56 -19.75
CA ILE A 44 6.31 -2.94 -19.38
C ILE A 44 6.79 -3.23 -17.95
N LEU A 45 8.03 -2.88 -17.62
CA LEU A 45 8.58 -3.12 -16.29
C LEU A 45 7.89 -2.29 -15.21
N GLN A 46 7.51 -1.03 -15.50
CA GLN A 46 6.74 -0.18 -14.60
C GLN A 46 5.36 -0.77 -14.30
N ASN A 47 4.63 -1.19 -15.34
CA ASN A 47 3.31 -1.81 -15.18
C ASN A 47 3.39 -3.14 -14.44
N ALA A 48 4.44 -3.92 -14.67
CA ALA A 48 4.72 -5.15 -13.95
C ALA A 48 5.26 -4.91 -12.53
N LYS A 49 5.53 -3.66 -12.13
CA LYS A 49 6.22 -3.28 -10.88
C LYS A 49 7.52 -4.06 -10.67
N ASN A 50 8.21 -4.37 -11.77
CA ASN A 50 9.47 -5.11 -11.75
C ASN A 50 10.63 -4.15 -11.48
N TYR A 51 10.77 -3.75 -10.21
CA TYR A 51 11.78 -2.78 -9.79
C TYR A 51 13.21 -3.27 -10.03
N ASN A 52 13.48 -4.56 -9.89
CA ASN A 52 14.80 -5.13 -10.20
C ASN A 52 15.19 -4.94 -11.68
N GLY A 53 14.22 -5.15 -12.59
CA GLY A 53 14.42 -4.87 -14.01
C GLY A 53 14.63 -3.39 -14.30
N LEU A 54 13.88 -2.51 -13.63
CA LEU A 54 14.02 -1.05 -13.77
C LEU A 54 15.39 -0.58 -13.25
N ILE A 55 15.84 -1.09 -12.11
CA ILE A 55 17.17 -0.83 -11.57
C ILE A 55 18.25 -1.19 -12.60
N ALA A 56 18.16 -2.37 -13.25
CA ALA A 56 19.13 -2.77 -14.27
C ALA A 56 19.16 -1.81 -15.46
N VAL A 57 18.00 -1.38 -15.97
CA VAL A 57 17.89 -0.42 -17.07
C VAL A 57 18.51 0.93 -16.69
N TYR A 58 18.19 1.44 -15.49
CA TYR A 58 18.66 2.76 -15.06
C TYR A 58 20.14 2.78 -14.67
N LYS A 59 20.68 1.69 -14.09
CA LYS A 59 22.13 1.54 -13.92
C LYS A 59 22.87 1.55 -15.25
N GLN A 60 22.35 0.83 -16.24
CA GLN A 60 22.95 0.79 -17.57
C GLN A 60 22.98 2.20 -18.20
N ARG A 61 21.90 2.98 -18.07
CA ARG A 61 21.87 4.38 -18.56
C ARG A 61 22.97 5.25 -17.93
N LEU A 62 23.14 5.17 -16.61
CA LEU A 62 24.18 5.92 -15.90
C LEU A 62 25.61 5.49 -16.26
N GLN A 63 25.83 4.25 -16.69
CA GLN A 63 27.15 3.82 -17.19
C GLN A 63 27.56 4.54 -18.48
N TYR A 64 26.60 4.92 -19.33
CA TYR A 64 26.89 5.64 -20.57
C TYR A 64 26.98 7.15 -20.36
N ARG A 65 26.09 7.71 -19.54
CA ARG A 65 26.04 9.15 -19.29
C ARG A 65 25.48 9.44 -17.91
N GLU A 66 26.22 10.24 -17.15
CA GLU A 66 25.74 10.78 -15.88
C GLU A 66 24.60 11.76 -16.11
N ASP A 67 23.49 11.56 -15.40
CA ASP A 67 22.27 12.34 -15.51
C ASP A 67 21.51 12.34 -14.18
N LYS A 68 21.15 13.54 -13.69
CA LYS A 68 20.59 13.71 -12.34
C LYS A 68 19.18 13.12 -12.23
N GLU A 69 18.35 13.28 -13.26
CA GLU A 69 17.00 12.71 -13.31
C GLU A 69 17.04 11.18 -13.36
N THR A 70 17.94 10.62 -14.18
CA THR A 70 18.16 9.17 -14.27
C THR A 70 18.65 8.59 -12.93
N ARG A 71 19.57 9.29 -12.24
CA ARG A 71 20.05 8.89 -10.93
C ARG A 71 18.97 8.96 -9.86
N LEU A 72 18.14 10.00 -9.87
CA LEU A 72 17.02 10.12 -8.94
C LEU A 72 16.03 8.96 -9.12
N LYS A 73 15.66 8.65 -10.38
CA LYS A 73 14.80 7.51 -10.69
C LYS A 73 15.42 6.17 -10.30
N LEU A 74 16.73 6.00 -10.47
CA LEU A 74 17.42 4.81 -9.99
C LEU A 74 17.29 4.65 -8.47
N ALA A 75 17.54 5.71 -7.71
CA ALA A 75 17.37 5.71 -6.26
C ALA A 75 15.90 5.41 -5.88
N GLU A 76 14.94 5.99 -6.58
CA GLU A 76 13.50 5.73 -6.37
C GLU A 76 13.15 4.26 -6.58
N TYR A 77 13.69 3.60 -7.62
CA TYR A 77 13.43 2.17 -7.81
C TYR A 77 14.11 1.29 -6.76
N TYR A 78 15.29 1.66 -6.25
CA TYR A 78 15.87 0.98 -5.09
C TYR A 78 14.97 1.13 -3.85
N TYR A 79 14.42 2.32 -3.61
CA TYR A 79 13.46 2.54 -2.53
C TYR A 79 12.20 1.66 -2.69
N LEU A 80 11.63 1.60 -3.90
CA LEU A 80 10.47 0.75 -4.21
C LEU A 80 10.77 -0.75 -4.10
N ALA A 81 12.03 -1.16 -4.33
CA ALA A 81 12.52 -2.50 -4.09
C ALA A 81 12.86 -2.80 -2.62
N ASN A 82 12.64 -1.84 -1.71
CA ASN A 82 13.02 -1.86 -0.29
C ASN A 82 14.53 -1.95 -0.01
N ASP A 83 15.38 -1.67 -1.00
CA ASP A 83 16.81 -1.53 -0.81
C ASP A 83 17.15 -0.06 -0.49
N TYR A 84 16.80 0.33 0.74
CA TYR A 84 16.95 1.72 1.19
C TYR A 84 18.41 2.18 1.26
N ASN A 85 19.34 1.25 1.51
CA ASN A 85 20.77 1.54 1.55
C ASN A 85 21.31 1.89 0.16
N SER A 86 21.00 1.09 -0.86
CA SER A 86 21.38 1.41 -2.24
C SER A 86 20.73 2.70 -2.71
N SER A 87 19.44 2.90 -2.40
CA SER A 87 18.73 4.14 -2.68
C SER A 87 19.47 5.36 -2.11
N LEU A 88 19.80 5.34 -0.81
CA LEU A 88 20.56 6.41 -0.17
C LEU A 88 21.96 6.59 -0.77
N HIS A 89 22.64 5.52 -1.17
CA HIS A 89 23.95 5.58 -1.82
C HIS A 89 23.90 6.32 -3.16
N TYR A 90 22.93 6.01 -4.03
CA TYR A 90 22.79 6.76 -5.30
C TYR A 90 22.30 8.18 -5.08
N LEU A 91 21.50 8.41 -4.02
CA LEU A 91 20.96 9.71 -3.66
C LEU A 91 22.02 10.65 -3.08
N SER A 92 23.05 10.14 -2.38
CA SER A 92 24.09 10.97 -1.75
C SER A 92 24.80 11.87 -2.77
N VAL A 93 25.08 11.33 -3.97
CA VAL A 93 25.69 12.08 -5.08
C VAL A 93 24.80 13.27 -5.51
N LEU A 94 23.47 13.10 -5.49
CA LEU A 94 22.54 14.18 -5.82
C LEU A 94 22.49 15.23 -4.70
N LEU A 95 22.47 14.79 -3.44
CA LEU A 95 22.40 15.68 -2.29
C LEU A 95 23.68 16.53 -2.14
N GLU A 96 24.83 16.00 -2.52
CA GLU A 96 26.12 16.72 -2.50
C GLU A 96 26.26 17.73 -3.64
N ASN A 97 25.88 17.33 -4.87
CA ASN A 97 26.21 18.11 -6.07
C ASN A 97 25.04 18.94 -6.61
N SER A 98 23.81 18.51 -6.39
CA SER A 98 22.61 19.13 -6.95
C SER A 98 21.38 18.88 -6.05
N PRO A 99 21.41 19.34 -4.78
CA PRO A 99 20.30 19.12 -3.86
C PRO A 99 19.01 19.73 -4.43
N SER A 100 17.92 19.00 -4.29
CA SER A 100 16.61 19.41 -4.80
C SER A 100 15.51 18.83 -3.92
N GLU A 101 14.32 19.43 -3.96
CA GLU A 101 13.17 18.94 -3.19
C GLU A 101 12.89 17.44 -3.42
N PRO A 102 12.84 16.91 -4.66
CA PRO A 102 12.61 15.48 -4.87
C PRO A 102 13.68 14.59 -4.24
N ALA A 103 14.94 15.04 -4.23
CA ALA A 103 16.03 14.29 -3.60
C ALA A 103 15.89 14.25 -2.08
N TYR A 104 15.60 15.39 -1.43
CA TYR A 104 15.35 15.44 0.02
C TYR A 104 14.10 14.66 0.42
N LEU A 105 13.04 14.74 -0.39
CA LEU A 105 11.81 13.99 -0.17
C LEU A 105 12.06 12.48 -0.20
N LEU A 106 12.80 12.00 -1.19
CA LEU A 106 13.19 10.59 -1.27
C LEU A 106 14.11 10.19 -0.12
N GLN A 107 15.03 11.05 0.30
CA GLN A 107 15.90 10.81 1.46
C GLN A 107 15.06 10.59 2.72
N ALA A 108 14.09 11.48 2.97
CA ALA A 108 13.19 11.38 4.12
C ALA A 108 12.39 10.06 4.11
N LYS A 109 11.85 9.64 2.94
CA LYS A 109 11.15 8.37 2.78
C LYS A 109 12.05 7.16 3.11
N ASN A 110 13.30 7.15 2.65
CA ASN A 110 14.26 6.07 2.94
C ASN A 110 14.67 6.02 4.41
N LEU A 111 14.83 7.17 5.05
CA LEU A 111 15.19 7.26 6.47
C LEU A 111 14.01 6.83 7.37
N SER A 112 12.77 7.20 7.02
CA SER A 112 11.56 6.74 7.73
C SER A 112 11.41 5.24 7.66
N ALA A 113 11.62 4.65 6.48
CA ALA A 113 11.53 3.21 6.28
C ALA A 113 12.59 2.41 7.07
N GLN A 114 13.66 3.07 7.50
CA GLN A 114 14.69 2.52 8.39
C GLN A 114 14.50 2.95 9.86
N HIS A 115 13.34 3.54 10.20
CA HIS A 115 13.01 4.06 11.53
C HIS A 115 13.97 5.15 12.06
N GLN A 116 14.73 5.78 11.17
CA GLN A 116 15.65 6.89 11.49
C GLN A 116 14.88 8.21 11.51
N TYR A 117 13.86 8.30 12.36
CA TYR A 117 12.85 9.37 12.29
C TYR A 117 13.42 10.77 12.48
N LYS A 118 14.43 10.96 13.35
CA LYS A 118 15.07 12.26 13.54
C LYS A 118 15.68 12.77 12.22
N SER A 119 16.49 11.94 11.57
CA SER A 119 17.10 12.28 10.29
C SER A 119 16.07 12.40 9.17
N ALA A 120 14.99 11.61 9.21
CA ALA A 120 13.88 11.73 8.27
C ALA A 120 13.16 13.09 8.40
N ILE A 121 12.95 13.57 9.63
CA ILE A 121 12.37 14.89 9.92
C ILE A 121 13.30 16.00 9.41
N ASP A 122 14.61 15.89 9.61
CA ASP A 122 15.58 16.86 9.08
C ASP A 122 15.52 16.92 7.54
N ALA A 123 15.56 15.76 6.88
CA ALA A 123 15.46 15.67 5.42
C ALA A 123 14.14 16.21 4.87
N ILE A 124 12.99 15.90 5.48
CA ILE A 124 11.70 16.42 4.98
C ILE A 124 11.56 17.93 5.20
N ASN A 125 12.16 18.48 6.26
CA ASN A 125 12.21 19.93 6.45
C ASN A 125 13.08 20.62 5.39
N MET A 126 14.15 19.98 4.91
CA MET A 126 14.92 20.47 3.76
C MET A 126 14.10 20.44 2.47
N ALA A 127 13.32 19.37 2.23
CA ALA A 127 12.40 19.28 1.10
C ALA A 127 11.37 20.42 1.10
N ILE A 128 10.71 20.65 2.25
CA ILE A 128 9.74 21.74 2.45
C ILE A 128 10.40 23.11 2.28
N SER A 129 11.63 23.30 2.76
CA SER A 129 12.37 24.56 2.59
C SER A 129 12.67 24.85 1.12
N SER A 130 12.96 23.81 0.33
CA SER A 130 13.18 23.92 -1.12
C SER A 130 11.89 24.18 -1.90
N ASN A 131 10.75 23.64 -1.45
CA ASN A 131 9.43 23.92 -2.04
C ASN A 131 8.34 23.99 -0.95
N PRO A 132 8.06 25.20 -0.41
CA PRO A 132 7.06 25.37 0.65
C PRO A 132 5.62 25.08 0.23
N LYS A 133 5.36 24.88 -1.06
CA LYS A 133 4.02 24.55 -1.60
C LYS A 133 3.89 23.07 -1.99
N SER A 134 4.87 22.23 -1.64
CA SER A 134 4.82 20.79 -1.91
C SER A 134 3.84 20.09 -0.95
N GLY A 135 2.60 19.88 -1.38
CA GLY A 135 1.62 19.10 -0.63
C GLY A 135 2.11 17.68 -0.33
N GLU A 136 2.86 17.07 -1.25
CA GLU A 136 3.48 15.75 -1.04
C GLU A 136 4.49 15.78 0.12
N ALA A 137 5.33 16.81 0.22
CA ALA A 137 6.30 16.92 1.30
C ALA A 137 5.63 17.03 2.67
N TYR A 138 4.54 17.80 2.79
CA TYR A 138 3.76 17.87 4.02
C TYR A 138 3.05 16.55 4.34
N ASN A 139 2.57 15.83 3.32
CA ASN A 139 1.98 14.51 3.52
C ASN A 139 3.02 13.50 4.03
N VAL A 140 4.22 13.47 3.44
CA VAL A 140 5.32 12.61 3.90
C VAL A 140 5.76 13.01 5.32
N LYS A 141 5.81 14.31 5.63
CA LYS A 141 6.08 14.78 6.99
C LYS A 141 5.05 14.26 8.00
N GLY A 142 3.76 14.30 7.65
CA GLY A 142 2.70 13.74 8.49
C GLY A 142 2.87 12.24 8.74
N ILE A 143 3.28 11.48 7.72
CA ILE A 143 3.57 10.04 7.85
C ILE A 143 4.74 9.82 8.82
N ILE A 144 5.88 10.49 8.61
CA ILE A 144 7.07 10.38 9.47
C ILE A 144 6.72 10.70 10.93
N LEU A 145 5.98 11.78 11.16
CA LEU A 145 5.56 12.21 12.51
C LEU A 145 4.58 11.21 13.15
N SER A 146 3.70 10.60 12.36
CA SER A 146 2.78 9.57 12.85
C SER A 146 3.55 8.33 13.30
N GLU A 147 4.47 7.86 12.46
CA GLU A 147 5.33 6.70 12.73
C GLU A 147 6.24 6.94 13.93
N SER A 148 6.68 8.18 14.15
CA SER A 148 7.50 8.57 15.31
C SER A 148 6.70 8.89 16.57
N GLY A 149 5.37 8.70 16.57
CA GLY A 149 4.49 8.94 17.73
C GLY A 149 4.13 10.40 18.00
N LEU A 150 4.54 11.35 17.15
CA LEU A 150 4.26 12.79 17.27
C LEU A 150 2.89 13.13 16.65
N LEU A 151 1.85 12.48 17.15
CA LEU A 151 0.50 12.48 16.55
C LEU A 151 -0.13 13.87 16.35
N PRO A 152 -0.03 14.83 17.30
CA PRO A 152 -0.60 16.17 17.09
C PRO A 152 0.06 16.90 15.90
N GLN A 153 1.39 16.82 15.79
CA GLN A 153 2.15 17.46 14.72
C GLN A 153 1.90 16.78 13.38
N ALA A 154 1.70 15.46 13.39
CA ALA A 154 1.31 14.71 12.20
C ALA A 154 -0.03 15.21 11.64
N LYS A 155 -1.03 15.43 12.50
CA LYS A 155 -2.33 15.98 12.10
C LYS A 155 -2.19 17.35 11.45
N GLU A 156 -1.41 18.27 12.04
CA GLU A 156 -1.14 19.58 11.46
C GLU A 156 -0.48 19.50 10.07
N ALA A 157 0.47 18.57 9.90
CA ALA A 157 1.12 18.35 8.63
C ALA A 157 0.14 17.82 7.55
N PHE A 158 -0.75 16.89 7.91
CA PHE A 158 -1.78 16.41 6.99
C PHE A 158 -2.82 17.47 6.64
N GLU A 159 -3.24 18.32 7.58
CA GLU A 159 -4.12 19.46 7.30
C GLU A 159 -3.44 20.48 6.38
N THR A 160 -2.13 20.71 6.56
CA THR A 160 -1.36 21.54 5.64
C THR A 160 -1.30 20.91 4.24
N ALA A 161 -1.08 19.59 4.15
CA ALA A 161 -1.11 18.88 2.88
C ALA A 161 -2.47 18.96 2.18
N ARG A 162 -3.58 18.88 2.93
CA ARG A 162 -4.94 19.11 2.42
C ARG A 162 -5.10 20.52 1.84
N ASN A 163 -4.63 21.54 2.56
CA ASN A 163 -4.67 22.93 2.09
C ASN A 163 -3.79 23.16 0.85
N LEU A 164 -2.82 22.28 0.61
CA LEU A 164 -1.98 22.21 -0.59
C LEU A 164 -2.50 21.21 -1.63
N TYR A 165 -3.80 20.89 -1.59
CA TYR A 165 -4.55 20.14 -2.61
C TYR A 165 -4.14 18.67 -2.77
N VAL A 166 -3.54 18.04 -1.73
CA VAL A 166 -3.47 16.58 -1.70
C VAL A 166 -4.88 16.01 -1.61
N LYS A 167 -5.14 14.94 -2.36
CA LYS A 167 -6.48 14.36 -2.49
C LYS A 167 -7.08 13.96 -1.14
N ASP A 168 -8.37 14.22 -0.97
CA ASP A 168 -9.09 14.00 0.29
C ASP A 168 -9.09 12.54 0.76
N ASP A 169 -9.14 11.58 -0.17
CA ASP A 169 -9.07 10.15 0.15
C ASP A 169 -7.73 9.78 0.79
N VAL A 170 -6.62 10.31 0.26
CA VAL A 170 -5.28 10.15 0.85
C VAL A 170 -5.22 10.78 2.24
N ILE A 171 -5.65 12.04 2.37
CA ILE A 171 -5.57 12.77 3.65
C ILE A 171 -6.45 12.13 4.72
N ASN A 172 -7.70 11.78 4.41
CA ASN A 172 -8.61 11.18 5.38
C ASN A 172 -8.15 9.79 5.82
N ASN A 173 -7.57 8.98 4.92
CA ASN A 173 -6.95 7.73 5.32
C ASN A 173 -5.78 7.94 6.29
N ASN A 174 -4.94 8.95 6.03
CA ASN A 174 -3.81 9.28 6.90
C ASN A 174 -4.25 9.84 8.26
N LEU A 175 -5.26 10.71 8.28
CA LEU A 175 -5.87 11.20 9.53
C LEU A 175 -6.53 10.05 10.31
N ALA A 176 -7.19 9.12 9.64
CA ALA A 176 -7.73 7.94 10.29
C ALA A 176 -6.63 7.10 10.96
N MET A 177 -5.46 6.95 10.32
CA MET A 177 -4.29 6.29 10.94
C MET A 177 -3.80 7.04 12.19
N VAL A 178 -3.79 8.38 12.17
CA VAL A 178 -3.46 9.19 13.37
C VAL A 178 -4.47 8.93 14.50
N GLU A 179 -5.76 8.84 14.18
CA GLU A 179 -6.79 8.53 15.17
C GLU A 179 -6.68 7.08 15.68
N ILE A 180 -6.31 6.12 14.83
CA ILE A 180 -6.00 4.74 15.21
C ILE A 180 -4.81 4.69 16.19
N PHE A 181 -3.70 5.37 15.90
CA PHE A 181 -2.56 5.47 16.81
C PHE A 181 -2.91 6.18 18.11
N SER A 182 -3.88 7.10 18.07
CA SER A 182 -4.45 7.75 19.26
C SER A 182 -5.50 6.92 19.99
N GLN A 183 -5.78 5.68 19.54
CA GLN A 183 -6.83 4.79 20.04
C GLN A 183 -8.25 5.38 19.98
N ARG A 184 -8.47 6.39 19.13
CA ARG A 184 -9.78 7.02 18.88
C ARG A 184 -10.44 6.36 17.68
N TYR A 185 -10.74 5.08 17.81
CA TYR A 185 -11.20 4.23 16.70
C TYR A 185 -12.51 4.71 16.06
N GLN A 186 -13.46 5.21 16.85
CA GLN A 186 -14.70 5.78 16.32
C GLN A 186 -14.44 7.00 15.43
N SER A 187 -13.45 7.83 15.76
CA SER A 187 -13.03 8.96 14.92
C SER A 187 -12.40 8.49 13.61
N ALA A 188 -11.60 7.42 13.66
CA ALA A 188 -11.02 6.81 12.46
C ALA A 188 -12.12 6.28 11.52
N VAL A 189 -13.12 5.57 12.04
CA VAL A 189 -14.30 5.14 11.27
C VAL A 189 -14.99 6.34 10.61
N ARG A 190 -15.11 7.46 11.33
CA ARG A 190 -15.74 8.69 10.83
C ARG A 190 -15.04 9.30 9.61
N TYR A 191 -13.72 9.12 9.49
CA TYR A 191 -12.97 9.53 8.30
C TYR A 191 -13.10 8.54 7.14
N LEU A 192 -13.08 7.24 7.43
CA LEU A 192 -12.97 6.18 6.43
C LEU A 192 -14.31 5.74 5.84
N LEU A 193 -15.35 5.65 6.67
CA LEU A 193 -16.63 5.09 6.26
C LEU A 193 -17.31 5.88 5.12
N PRO A 194 -17.35 7.24 5.14
CA PRO A 194 -17.93 8.00 4.04
C PRO A 194 -17.17 7.85 2.72
N LEU A 195 -15.88 7.52 2.75
CA LEU A 195 -15.10 7.23 1.55
C LEU A 195 -15.46 5.85 1.00
N TYR A 196 -15.48 4.84 1.86
CA TYR A 196 -15.87 3.49 1.47
C TYR A 196 -17.27 3.44 0.84
N GLN A 197 -18.26 4.12 1.45
CA GLN A 197 -19.63 4.19 0.94
C GLN A 197 -19.75 4.91 -0.42
N ARG A 198 -18.83 5.84 -0.72
CA ARG A 198 -18.76 6.51 -2.04
C ARG A 198 -18.04 5.67 -3.11
N GLY A 199 -17.61 4.45 -2.77
CA GLY A 199 -16.94 3.54 -3.70
C GLY A 199 -15.41 3.64 -3.71
N TYR A 200 -14.81 4.41 -2.80
CA TYR A 200 -13.36 4.38 -2.61
C TYR A 200 -12.98 3.11 -1.84
N LYS A 201 -12.60 2.07 -2.58
CA LYS A 201 -12.30 0.73 -2.07
C LYS A 201 -10.83 0.34 -2.22
N ASP A 202 -9.92 1.30 -2.04
CA ASP A 202 -8.50 0.98 -1.99
C ASP A 202 -8.23 0.00 -0.84
N ALA A 203 -7.33 -0.96 -1.06
CA ALA A 203 -7.04 -1.99 -0.08
C ALA A 203 -6.64 -1.38 1.27
N LYS A 204 -5.76 -0.38 1.32
CA LYS A 204 -5.31 0.20 2.59
C LYS A 204 -6.47 0.83 3.35
N LEU A 205 -7.31 1.58 2.65
CA LEU A 205 -8.50 2.22 3.22
C LEU A 205 -9.45 1.17 3.82
N THR A 206 -9.76 0.12 3.05
CA THR A 206 -10.67 -0.95 3.49
C THR A 206 -10.12 -1.69 4.70
N HIS A 207 -8.83 -2.06 4.71
CA HIS A 207 -8.20 -2.72 5.86
C HIS A 207 -8.19 -1.81 7.10
N ASN A 208 -7.87 -0.52 6.94
CA ASN A 208 -7.89 0.44 8.04
C ASN A 208 -9.31 0.63 8.61
N LEU A 209 -10.32 0.63 7.74
CA LEU A 209 -11.72 0.74 8.15
C LEU A 209 -12.16 -0.48 8.94
N VAL A 210 -11.90 -1.69 8.41
CA VAL A 210 -12.21 -2.95 9.11
C VAL A 210 -11.51 -3.00 10.46
N PHE A 211 -10.22 -2.64 10.51
CA PHE A 211 -9.48 -2.57 11.76
C PHE A 211 -10.12 -1.59 12.76
N ALA A 212 -10.45 -0.37 12.31
CA ALA A 212 -11.07 0.64 13.16
C ALA A 212 -12.46 0.20 13.66
N LEU A 213 -13.27 -0.46 12.82
CA LEU A 213 -14.58 -0.99 13.19
C LEU A 213 -14.46 -2.06 14.28
N VAL A 214 -13.58 -3.06 14.09
CA VAL A 214 -13.27 -4.09 15.09
C VAL A 214 -12.86 -3.44 16.42
N LYS A 215 -11.89 -2.53 16.39
CA LYS A 215 -11.41 -1.86 17.59
C LYS A 215 -12.43 -0.93 18.26
N SER A 216 -13.40 -0.42 17.50
CA SER A 216 -14.52 0.36 18.03
C SER A 216 -15.67 -0.49 18.56
N GLY A 217 -15.66 -1.81 18.33
CA GLY A 217 -16.69 -2.76 18.75
C GLY A 217 -17.78 -3.04 17.71
N ASP A 218 -17.69 -2.48 16.50
CA ASP A 218 -18.67 -2.70 15.43
C ASP A 218 -18.30 -3.93 14.59
N TYR A 219 -18.34 -5.09 15.24
CA TYR A 219 -17.99 -6.39 14.64
C TYR A 219 -18.95 -6.79 13.52
N GLY A 220 -20.22 -6.43 13.63
CA GLY A 220 -21.25 -6.76 12.64
C GLY A 220 -20.91 -6.11 11.30
N TYR A 221 -20.63 -4.81 11.31
CA TYR A 221 -20.32 -4.10 10.07
C TYR A 221 -18.93 -4.42 9.53
N ALA A 222 -17.95 -4.65 10.41
CA ALA A 222 -16.63 -5.16 10.01
C ALA A 222 -16.74 -6.50 9.26
N LYS A 223 -17.57 -7.42 9.76
CA LYS A 223 -17.82 -8.73 9.13
C LYS A 223 -18.47 -8.60 7.76
N GLU A 224 -19.44 -7.71 7.63
CA GLU A 224 -20.09 -7.43 6.35
C GLU A 224 -19.07 -6.96 5.31
N ILE A 225 -18.20 -6.01 5.64
CA ILE A 225 -17.16 -5.53 4.73
C ILE A 225 -16.19 -6.66 4.35
N VAL A 226 -15.74 -7.48 5.31
CA VAL A 226 -14.84 -8.62 5.04
C VAL A 226 -15.47 -9.62 4.06
N LEU A 227 -16.77 -9.89 4.19
CA LEU A 227 -17.51 -10.77 3.29
C LEU A 227 -17.68 -10.16 1.90
N VAL A 228 -18.13 -8.91 1.82
CA VAL A 228 -18.41 -8.21 0.56
C VAL A 228 -17.13 -8.00 -0.26
N GLU A 229 -16.03 -7.63 0.39
CA GLU A 229 -14.75 -7.36 -0.27
C GLU A 229 -13.86 -8.61 -0.37
N ASN A 230 -14.35 -9.77 0.09
CA ASN A 230 -13.64 -11.06 0.08
C ASN A 230 -12.22 -10.96 0.68
N LEU A 231 -12.10 -10.29 1.84
CA LEU A 231 -10.79 -9.99 2.45
C LEU A 231 -10.17 -11.21 3.13
N ALA A 232 -10.99 -12.14 3.62
CA ALA A 232 -10.54 -13.34 4.31
C ALA A 232 -11.54 -14.50 4.12
N PRO A 233 -11.05 -15.76 3.98
CA PRO A 233 -11.91 -16.93 3.81
C PRO A 233 -12.68 -17.29 5.08
N TYR A 234 -12.19 -16.88 6.26
CA TYR A 234 -12.82 -17.12 7.56
C TYR A 234 -12.98 -15.79 8.32
N PRO A 235 -14.07 -15.05 8.07
CA PRO A 235 -14.25 -13.70 8.62
C PRO A 235 -14.21 -13.66 10.15
N ASP A 236 -14.87 -14.58 10.84
CA ASP A 236 -14.93 -14.55 12.31
C ASP A 236 -13.55 -14.69 12.96
N ILE A 237 -12.74 -15.66 12.50
CA ILE A 237 -11.37 -15.87 12.96
C ILE A 237 -10.49 -14.65 12.63
N PHE A 238 -10.67 -14.08 11.43
CA PHE A 238 -9.93 -12.90 11.02
C PHE A 238 -10.23 -11.69 11.92
N LEU A 239 -11.50 -11.45 12.25
CA LEU A 239 -11.89 -10.34 13.12
C LEU A 239 -11.43 -10.55 14.58
N GLU A 240 -11.47 -11.78 15.08
CA GLU A 240 -10.93 -12.13 16.40
C GLU A 240 -9.42 -11.83 16.46
N ALA A 241 -8.66 -12.26 15.45
CA ALA A 241 -7.24 -11.96 15.36
C ALA A 241 -6.96 -10.44 15.31
N LEU A 242 -7.78 -9.65 14.61
CA LEU A 242 -7.65 -8.19 14.59
C LEU A 242 -7.99 -7.55 15.94
N ALA A 243 -8.95 -8.11 16.69
CA ALA A 243 -9.32 -7.61 18.00
C ALA A 243 -8.14 -7.67 18.99
N ASP A 244 -7.31 -8.70 18.88
CA ASP A 244 -6.14 -8.93 19.73
C ASP A 244 -4.93 -8.04 19.39
N VAL A 245 -4.89 -7.42 18.21
CA VAL A 245 -3.76 -6.59 17.78
C VAL A 245 -3.64 -5.34 18.66
N SER A 246 -2.58 -5.21 19.44
CA SER A 246 -2.25 -3.94 20.13
C SER A 246 -1.39 -3.05 19.23
N ILE A 247 -1.83 -1.81 19.00
CA ILE A 247 -1.01 -0.81 18.32
C ILE A 247 -0.35 0.07 19.36
N GLN A 248 0.98 0.12 19.35
CA GLN A 248 1.76 1.06 20.15
C GLN A 248 2.49 2.03 19.21
N PRO A 249 2.36 3.36 19.42
CA PRO A 249 3.23 4.31 18.74
C PRO A 249 4.69 4.03 19.09
N TYR A 250 5.59 4.21 18.11
CA TYR A 250 7.03 4.10 18.37
C TYR A 250 7.45 5.15 19.39
N ALA A 251 8.03 4.70 20.51
CA ALA A 251 8.61 5.56 21.54
C ALA A 251 10.15 5.52 21.42
N PRO A 252 10.81 6.59 20.92
CA PRO A 252 12.25 6.59 20.67
C PRO A 252 13.13 6.40 21.92
N ASP A 253 12.59 6.59 23.11
CA ASP A 253 13.29 6.48 24.40
C ASP A 253 12.87 5.27 25.24
N GLY A 254 12.00 4.40 24.70
CA GLY A 254 11.44 3.27 25.46
C GLY A 254 10.50 3.69 26.60
N SER A 255 10.15 4.98 26.72
CA SER A 255 9.09 5.41 27.63
C SER A 255 7.76 4.91 27.05
N VAL A 256 7.00 4.16 27.84
CA VAL A 256 5.61 3.84 27.52
C VAL A 256 4.92 5.17 27.29
N GLY A 257 4.54 5.46 26.04
CA GLY A 257 3.93 6.73 25.67
C GLY A 257 2.75 7.00 26.58
N GLN A 258 2.96 7.89 27.56
CA GLN A 258 1.85 8.44 28.31
C GLN A 258 1.00 9.15 27.28
N THR A 259 -0.18 8.59 27.05
CA THR A 259 -1.24 9.25 26.31
C THR A 259 -1.38 10.64 26.92
N VAL A 260 -0.94 11.67 26.20
CA VAL A 260 -1.31 13.04 26.54
C VAL A 260 -2.79 13.10 26.26
N MET A 261 -3.57 12.83 27.30
CA MET A 261 -5.00 13.11 27.33
C MET A 261 -5.12 14.60 27.06
N LEU A 262 -5.54 14.96 25.85
CA LEU A 262 -5.91 16.33 25.53
C LEU A 262 -7.15 16.66 26.37
N SER A 263 -6.93 17.20 27.57
CA SER A 263 -7.98 17.80 28.39
C SER A 263 -8.46 19.06 27.67
N GLY A 264 -9.46 18.93 26.80
CA GLY A 264 -9.95 20.09 26.06
C GLY A 264 -10.90 19.77 24.93
N ALA A 265 -11.87 18.88 25.12
CA ALA A 265 -13.10 18.83 24.32
C ALA A 265 -14.13 17.95 25.03
N ARG A 266 -14.68 18.45 26.14
CA ARG A 266 -16.04 18.08 26.51
C ARG A 266 -16.97 19.13 25.92
N GLU A 267 -18.10 18.60 25.46
CA GLU A 267 -19.35 19.26 25.04
C GLU A 267 -19.62 19.33 23.54
N ASN A 268 -20.79 18.77 23.21
CA ASN A 268 -21.53 18.79 21.96
C ASN A 268 -21.24 17.65 20.96
N SER A 269 -21.34 16.41 21.43
CA SER A 269 -22.02 15.40 20.60
C SER A 269 -23.51 15.48 20.91
N GLU A 270 -24.23 16.29 20.15
CA GLU A 270 -25.68 16.11 20.03
C GLU A 270 -25.94 14.64 19.73
N SER A 271 -26.86 14.06 20.47
CA SER A 271 -27.37 12.70 20.29
C SER A 271 -27.84 12.54 18.85
N PHE A 272 -26.99 11.96 18.00
CA PHE A 272 -27.40 11.58 16.67
C PHE A 272 -28.26 10.32 16.79
N ILE A 273 -29.55 10.51 16.59
CA ILE A 273 -30.53 9.45 16.40
C ILE A 273 -30.09 8.66 15.17
N VAL A 274 -29.77 7.39 15.35
CA VAL A 274 -29.62 6.43 14.24
C VAL A 274 -30.91 6.52 13.42
N PRO A 275 -30.87 6.80 12.10
CA PRO A 275 -32.07 6.71 11.30
C PRO A 275 -32.63 5.30 11.45
N ALA A 276 -33.86 5.23 11.94
CA ALA A 276 -34.55 3.97 12.20
C ALA A 276 -34.45 3.08 10.95
N GLN A 277 -33.96 1.86 11.16
CA GLN A 277 -34.08 0.77 10.19
C GLN A 277 -35.53 0.75 9.66
N PRO A 278 -35.78 0.63 8.35
CA PRO A 278 -37.11 0.33 7.88
C PRO A 278 -37.53 -0.98 8.54
N SER A 279 -38.58 -0.90 9.36
CA SER A 279 -39.15 -2.00 10.12
C SER A 279 -39.32 -3.22 9.22
N ALA A 280 -38.78 -4.35 9.66
CA ALA A 280 -39.07 -5.65 9.09
C ALA A 280 -40.59 -5.80 8.94
N THR A 281 -41.05 -6.00 7.71
CA THR A 281 -42.40 -6.49 7.43
C THR A 281 -42.63 -7.77 8.22
N PRO A 282 -43.78 -7.94 8.90
CA PRO A 282 -44.03 -9.12 9.69
C PRO A 282 -44.05 -10.36 8.78
N PHE A 283 -43.29 -11.38 9.18
CA PHE A 283 -43.39 -12.73 8.64
C PHE A 283 -44.84 -13.20 8.74
N ILE A 284 -45.49 -13.41 7.59
CA ILE A 284 -46.77 -14.11 7.52
C ILE A 284 -46.45 -15.60 7.61
N GLU A 285 -46.93 -16.27 8.67
CA GLU A 285 -46.84 -17.73 8.79
C GLU A 285 -47.52 -18.42 7.59
N PRO A 286 -46.94 -19.52 7.05
CA PRO A 286 -47.60 -20.29 6.01
C PRO A 286 -48.85 -20.98 6.58
N VAL A 287 -50.00 -20.64 6.02
CA VAL A 287 -51.29 -21.28 6.31
C VAL A 287 -51.21 -22.77 5.94
N VAL A 288 -51.39 -23.62 6.96
CA VAL A 288 -51.56 -25.06 6.84
C VAL A 288 -52.84 -25.35 6.03
N ALA A 289 -52.68 -25.87 4.81
CA ALA A 289 -53.79 -26.31 3.98
C ALA A 289 -54.35 -27.65 4.52
N THR A 290 -55.64 -27.66 4.85
CA THR A 290 -56.41 -28.87 5.14
C THR A 290 -56.85 -29.56 3.82
N PRO A 291 -57.02 -30.89 3.80
CA PRO A 291 -57.24 -31.63 2.56
C PRO A 291 -58.68 -31.48 2.07
N ALA A 292 -58.84 -31.10 0.80
CA ALA A 292 -60.13 -31.02 0.12
C ALA A 292 -60.63 -32.42 -0.30
N LYS A 293 -61.93 -32.64 -0.09
CA LYS A 293 -62.68 -33.87 -0.37
C LYS A 293 -62.67 -34.22 -1.87
N THR A 294 -62.49 -35.51 -2.13
CA THR A 294 -62.68 -36.20 -3.40
C THR A 294 -64.09 -36.02 -3.96
N LYS A 295 -64.19 -35.66 -5.25
CA LYS A 295 -65.33 -35.97 -6.11
C LYS A 295 -64.82 -36.72 -7.33
N THR A 296 -65.19 -37.99 -7.42
CA THR A 296 -65.04 -38.87 -8.56
C THR A 296 -65.86 -38.36 -9.74
N VAL A 297 -65.24 -38.21 -10.90
CA VAL A 297 -65.92 -38.23 -12.21
C VAL A 297 -65.13 -39.15 -13.14
N SER A 298 -65.87 -40.09 -13.72
CA SER A 298 -65.43 -41.17 -14.58
C SER A 298 -65.32 -40.68 -16.03
N VAL A 299 -64.22 -40.98 -16.73
CA VAL A 299 -64.14 -40.87 -18.19
C VAL A 299 -63.39 -42.09 -18.74
N LYS A 300 -64.01 -42.72 -19.76
CA LYS A 300 -63.58 -43.92 -20.50
C LYS A 300 -62.32 -43.68 -21.36
N PRO A 301 -61.60 -44.76 -21.74
CA PRO A 301 -60.36 -44.68 -22.51
C PRO A 301 -60.62 -44.61 -24.03
N VAL A 302 -59.72 -43.95 -24.76
CA VAL A 302 -59.60 -44.05 -26.22
C VAL A 302 -58.12 -44.19 -26.58
N GLU A 303 -57.91 -44.98 -27.63
CA GLU A 303 -56.75 -45.77 -28.03
C GLU A 303 -55.51 -45.00 -28.52
N ALA A 304 -54.44 -45.78 -28.58
CA ALA A 304 -53.15 -45.48 -29.17
C ALA A 304 -53.22 -45.11 -30.66
N ASN A 305 -52.26 -44.31 -31.12
CA ASN A 305 -51.71 -44.45 -32.46
C ASN A 305 -50.21 -44.13 -32.47
N GLU A 306 -49.50 -45.01 -33.18
CA GLU A 306 -48.07 -45.05 -33.40
C GLU A 306 -47.58 -44.00 -34.42
N ALA A 307 -46.24 -43.88 -34.46
CA ALA A 307 -45.39 -43.70 -35.65
C ALA A 307 -44.91 -42.29 -36.06
N GLY A 308 -43.62 -42.26 -36.45
CA GLY A 308 -42.96 -41.22 -37.25
C GLY A 308 -42.02 -40.33 -36.43
N ASN A 309 -40.75 -40.68 -36.21
CA ASN A 309 -39.62 -40.47 -37.14
C ASN A 309 -39.53 -39.00 -37.62
N ASP A 310 -38.55 -38.24 -37.13
CA ASP A 310 -37.53 -37.65 -38.00
C ASP A 310 -36.42 -36.90 -37.23
N VAL A 311 -35.23 -37.11 -37.77
CA VAL A 311 -33.90 -36.59 -37.43
C VAL A 311 -33.68 -35.28 -38.18
N VAL A 312 -33.25 -34.20 -37.51
CA VAL A 312 -32.37 -33.09 -38.00
C VAL A 312 -31.99 -32.29 -36.73
N GLY A 313 -30.76 -31.96 -36.34
CA GLY A 313 -29.51 -31.77 -37.07
C GLY A 313 -29.16 -30.28 -37.17
N LEU A 314 -28.16 -29.82 -36.39
CA LEU A 314 -27.40 -28.54 -36.53
C LEU A 314 -28.19 -27.26 -36.13
N ARG A 315 -27.66 -26.32 -35.35
CA ARG A 315 -26.30 -25.80 -35.13
C ARG A 315 -26.08 -25.39 -33.67
#